data_AF-A0A1I3EH71-F1
#
_entry.id   AF-A0A1I3EH71-F1
#
_cell.length_a   1.000
_cell.length_b   1.000
_cell.length_c   1.000
_cell.angle_alpha   90.00
_cell.angle_beta   90.00
_cell.angle_gamma   90.00
#
_symmetry.space_group_name_H-M   'P 1'
#
loop_
_entity.id
_entity.type
_entity.pdbx_description
1 polymer ?
#
loop_
_entity_poly.entity_id
_entity_poly.type
_entity_poly.pdbx_seq_one_letter_code
_entity_poly.pdbx_strand_id
1 'polypeptide(L)' 'MIGALLVVLSIALLWFFLPRHGQPHRWMALPFIETAVPLLVVMAFTGGLTMVIEYVF' A
#
# COMPACT_ATOMS: atom_id res chain seq x y z
N MET A 1 1.00 -14.59 10.71
CA MET A 1 1.54 -14.63 9.32
C MET A 1 0.82 -13.68 8.38
N ILE A 2 -0.53 -13.66 8.35
CA ILE A 2 -1.32 -12.82 7.43
C ILE A 2 -1.06 -11.31 7.62
N GLY A 3 -1.03 -10.81 8.86
CA GLY A 3 -0.76 -9.38 9.12
C GLY A 3 0.60 -8.92 8.61
N ALA A 4 1.66 -9.69 8.84
CA ALA A 4 3.00 -9.37 8.35
C ALA A 4 3.06 -9.36 6.81
N LEU A 5 2.35 -10.29 6.16
CA LEU A 5 2.26 -10.34 4.70
C LEU A 5 1.54 -9.09 4.15
N LEU A 6 0.45 -8.64 4.79
CA LEU A 6 -0.26 -7.41 4.42
C LEU A 6 0.64 -6.18 4.52
N VAL A 7 1.42 -6.08 5.61
CA VAL A 7 2.37 -4.96 5.80
C VAL A 7 3.45 -4.96 4.71
N VAL A 8 4.08 -6.10 4.43
CA VAL A 8 5.12 -6.21 3.39
C VAL A 8 4.56 -5.90 2.01
N LEU A 9 3.38 -6.41 1.70
CA LEU A 9 2.70 -6.18 0.41
C LEU A 9 2.36 -4.69 0.24
N SER A 10 1.86 -4.02 1.28
CA SER A 10 1.58 -2.58 1.25
C SER A 10 2.84 -1.75 0.99
N ILE A 11 3.98 -2.09 1.61
CA ILE A 11 5.25 -1.40 1.36
C ILE A 11 5.72 -1.60 -0.08
N ALA A 12 5.63 -2.83 -0.61
CA ALA A 12 5.98 -3.14 -2.00
C ALA A 12 5.08 -2.39 -3.00
N LEU A 13 3.78 -2.32 -2.72
CA LEU A 13 2.82 -1.56 -3.52
C LEU A 13 3.13 -0.06 -3.49
N LEU A 14 3.38 0.53 -2.32
CA LEU A 14 3.81 1.94 -2.23
C LEU A 14 5.07 2.18 -3.05
N TRP A 15 6.07 1.31 -2.93
CA TRP A 15 7.32 1.43 -3.68
C TRP A 15 7.14 1.33 -5.20
N PHE A 16 6.21 0.49 -5.66
CA PHE A 16 5.92 0.32 -7.08
C PHE A 16 5.11 1.49 -7.66
N PHE A 17 4.12 1.97 -6.90
CA PHE A 17 3.22 3.04 -7.33
C PHE A 17 3.79 4.45 -7.10
N LEU A 18 4.79 4.62 -6.23
CA LEU A 18 5.42 5.92 -6.07
C LEU A 18 6.13 6.32 -7.37
N PRO A 19 5.83 7.50 -7.93
CA PRO A 19 6.60 8.01 -9.05
C PRO A 19 8.07 8.18 -8.67
N ARG A 20 8.95 7.64 -9.51
CA ARG A 20 10.37 7.99 -9.48
C ARG A 20 10.56 9.24 -10.34
N HIS A 21 11.32 10.21 -9.83
CA HIS A 21 11.51 11.52 -10.46
C HIS A 21 11.67 11.43 -11.99
N GLY A 22 10.81 12.14 -12.72
CA GLY A 22 10.83 12.25 -14.19
C GLY A 22 10.01 11.22 -14.96
N GLN A 23 9.39 10.23 -14.30
CA GLN A 23 8.49 9.28 -14.98
C GLN A 23 7.07 9.87 -15.14
N PRO A 24 6.48 9.86 -16.35
CA PRO A 24 5.07 10.17 -16.50
C PRO A 24 4.25 9.12 -15.75
N HIS A 25 3.36 9.58 -14.87
CA HIS A 25 2.46 8.76 -14.09
C HIS A 25 1.40 8.08 -14.96
N ARG A 26 1.81 7.15 -15.84
CA ARG A 26 0.92 6.45 -16.79
C ARG A 26 -0.23 5.72 -16.10
N TRP A 27 -0.03 5.27 -14.86
CA TRP A 27 -1.05 4.57 -14.06
C TRP A 27 -2.01 5.52 -13.33
N MET A 28 -1.69 6.81 -13.24
CA MET A 28 -2.44 7.87 -12.55
C MET A 28 -3.22 8.74 -13.54
N ALA A 29 -3.27 8.34 -14.83
CA ALA A 29 -4.10 8.99 -15.85
C ALA A 29 -5.60 8.80 -15.59
N LEU A 30 -5.97 7.88 -14.71
CA LEU A 30 -7.35 7.62 -14.28
C LEU A 30 -7.52 8.14 -12.84
N PRO A 31 -8.38 9.15 -12.60
CA PRO A 31 -8.52 9.82 -11.30
C PRO A 31 -8.99 8.86 -10.18
N PHE A 32 -9.67 7.77 -10.55
CA PHE A 32 -10.07 6.73 -9.61
C PHE A 32 -8.87 5.89 -9.10
N ILE A 33 -7.92 5.58 -9.97
CA ILE A 33 -6.74 4.77 -9.61
C ILE A 33 -5.77 5.60 -8.77
N GLU A 34 -5.68 6.90 -9.05
CA GLU A 34 -4.90 7.87 -8.25
C GLU A 34 -5.29 7.91 -6.77
N THR A 35 -6.57 7.68 -6.45
CA THR A 35 -7.09 7.81 -5.09
C THR A 35 -7.39 6.45 -4.45
N ALA A 36 -7.95 5.50 -5.19
CA ALA A 36 -8.33 4.19 -4.67
C ALA A 36 -7.12 3.31 -4.30
N VAL A 37 -6.05 3.35 -5.10
CA VAL A 37 -4.87 2.50 -4.84
C VAL A 37 -4.16 2.94 -3.56
N PRO A 38 -3.80 4.23 -3.35
CA PRO A 38 -3.21 4.65 -2.08
C PRO A 38 -4.10 4.35 -0.88
N LEU A 39 -5.42 4.56 -1.01
CA LEU A 39 -6.37 4.31 0.06
C LEU A 39 -6.38 2.83 0.48
N LEU A 40 -6.46 1.91 -0.49
CA LEU A 40 -6.43 0.47 -0.22
C LEU A 40 -5.11 0.04 0.42
N VAL A 41 -4.00 0.63 -0.01
CA VAL A 41 -2.69 0.31 0.55
C VAL A 41 -2.57 0.76 2.01
N VAL A 42 -3.09 1.94 2.35
CA VAL A 42 -3.16 2.44 3.73
C VAL A 42 -4.08 1.58 4.60
N MET A 43 -5.24 1.18 4.08
CA MET A 43 -6.16 0.29 4.79
C MET A 43 -5.53 -1.08 5.07
N ALA A 44 -4.92 -1.70 4.06
CA ALA A 44 -4.22 -2.98 4.20
C ALA A 44 -3.02 -2.88 5.14
N PHE A 45 -2.27 -1.77 5.10
CA PHE A 45 -1.14 -1.55 5.99
C PHE A 45 -1.59 -1.42 7.45
N THR A 46 -2.59 -0.58 7.71
CA THR A 46 -3.12 -0.36 9.06
C THR A 46 -3.70 -1.64 9.63
N GLY A 47 -4.55 -2.34 8.88
CA GLY A 47 -5.14 -3.60 9.31
C GLY A 47 -4.09 -4.70 9.51
N GLY A 48 -3.11 -4.79 8.61
CA GLY A 48 -1.99 -5.72 8.73
C GLY A 48 -1.15 -5.45 9.98
N LEU A 49 -0.86 -4.17 10.27
CA LEU A 49 -0.10 -3.74 11.43
C LEU A 49 -0.85 -4.05 12.73
N THR A 50 -2.15 -3.77 12.80
CA THR A 50 -2.99 -4.12 13.96
C THR A 50 -2.93 -5.63 14.24
N MET A 51 -3.13 -6.47 13.22
CA MET A 51 -3.04 -7.93 13.39
C MET A 51 -1.66 -8.41 13.82
N VAL A 52 -0.58 -7.75 13.38
CA VAL A 52 0.79 -8.06 13.83
C VAL A 52 0.96 -7.70 15.30
N ILE A 53 0.49 -6.52 15.72
CA ILE A 53 0.59 -6.07 17.11
C ILE A 53 -0.22 -6.99 18.03
N GLU A 54 -1.47 -7.31 17.68
CA GLU A 54 -2.32 -8.24 18.45
C GLU A 54 -1.75 -9.66 18.53
N TYR A 55 -0.94 -10.07 17.56
CA TYR A 55 -0.27 -11.36 17.60
C TYR A 55 0.98 -11.35 18.50
N VAL A 56 1.60 -10.18 18.69
CA VAL A 56 2.88 -10.02 19.41
C VAL A 56 2.68 -9.71 20.90
N PHE A 57 1.61 -9.00 21.27
CA PHE A 57 1.30 -8.56 22.64
C PHE A 57 0.05 -9.25 23.18
#